data_AF-A0A355L4G1-F1
#
_entry.id   AF-A0A355L4G1-F1
#
_cell.length_a   1.000
_cell.length_b   1.000
_cell.length_c   1.000
_cell.angle_alpha   90.00
_cell.angle_beta   90.00
_cell.angle_gamma   90.00
#
_symmetry.space_group_name_H-M   'P 1'
#
loop_
_entity.id
_entity.type
_entity.pdbx_description
1 polymer ?
#
loop_
_entity_poly.entity_id
_entity_poly.type
_entity_poly.pdbx_seq_one_letter_code
_entity_poly.pdbx_strand_id
1 'polypeptide(L)' 'MNTKKLINEFKLTIDSKSVNEAFARVAVSAFVTPLDPTLEEIADLKTAVSEAVTNC' A
#
# COMPACT_ATOMS: atom_id res chain seq x y z
N MET A 1 18.68 11.50 25.34
CA MET A 1 18.98 11.40 23.89
C MET A 1 17.68 11.10 23.18
N ASN A 2 17.19 12.00 22.33
CA ASN A 2 15.91 11.82 21.62
C ASN A 2 16.19 11.01 20.35
N THR A 3 16.10 9.69 20.43
CA THR A 3 16.28 8.80 19.28
C THR A 3 15.06 8.94 18.36
N LYS A 4 15.22 9.69 17.27
CA LYS A 4 14.22 9.73 16.19
C LYS A 4 14.05 8.31 15.67
N LYS A 5 12.90 7.69 15.95
CA LYS A 5 12.54 6.37 15.41
C LYS A 5 12.55 6.50 13.88
N LEU A 6 13.43 5.74 13.22
CA LEU A 6 13.38 5.59 11.76
C LEU A 6 12.11 4.80 11.44
N ILE A 7 11.17 5.47 10.77
CA ILE A 7 9.93 4.88 10.28
C ILE A 7 10.17 4.56 8.81
N ASN A 8 9.92 3.31 8.41
CA ASN A 8 9.98 2.94 7.00
C ASN A 8 8.81 3.60 6.26
N GLU A 9 9.09 4.35 5.19
CA GLU A 9 8.10 5.11 4.44
C GLU A 9 8.28 4.91 2.94
N PHE A 10 7.18 5.04 2.19
CA PHE A 10 7.16 4.89 0.74
C PHE A 10 6.17 5.87 0.12
N LYS A 11 6.46 6.32 -1.11
CA LYS A 11 5.58 7.16 -1.91
C LYS A 11 5.47 6.58 -3.32
N LEU A 12 4.23 6.49 -3.82
CA LEU A 12 3.92 6.06 -5.18
C LEU A 12 3.27 7.20 -5.97
N THR A 13 3.63 7.34 -7.23
CA THR A 13 2.93 8.22 -8.18
C THR A 13 2.80 7.48 -9.50
N ILE A 14 1.58 7.39 -10.00
CA ILE A 14 1.19 6.61 -11.19
C ILE A 14 0.16 7.41 -11.98
N ASP A 15 0.07 7.17 -13.28
CA ASP A 15 -1.00 7.75 -14.11
C ASP A 15 -2.38 7.29 -13.59
N SER A 16 -3.37 8.18 -13.54
CA SER A 16 -4.77 7.82 -13.26
C SER A 16 -5.39 7.12 -14.47
N LYS A 17 -5.07 5.83 -14.59
CA LYS A 17 -5.57 4.90 -15.60
C LYS A 17 -5.99 3.63 -14.87
N SER A 18 -7.18 3.09 -15.16
CA SER A 18 -7.71 1.91 -14.47
C SER A 18 -6.78 0.68 -14.52
N VAL A 19 -5.96 0.57 -15.58
CA VAL A 19 -4.93 -0.49 -15.68
C VAL A 19 -3.91 -0.47 -14.53
N ASN A 20 -3.70 0.69 -13.90
CA ASN A 20 -2.74 0.87 -12.81
C ASN A 20 -3.31 0.56 -11.42
N GLU A 21 -4.62 0.34 -11.28
CA GLU A 21 -5.24 0.02 -9.98
C GLU A 21 -4.66 -1.27 -9.37
N ALA A 22 -4.50 -2.31 -10.20
CA ALA A 22 -3.91 -3.57 -9.77
C ALA A 22 -2.45 -3.40 -9.34
N PHE A 23 -1.70 -2.54 -10.04
CA PHE A 23 -0.33 -2.22 -9.69
C PHE A 23 -0.23 -1.52 -8.33
N ALA A 24 -1.11 -0.53 -8.06
CA ALA A 24 -1.16 0.16 -6.77
C ALA A 24 -1.42 -0.81 -5.61
N ARG A 25 -2.43 -1.70 -5.74
CA ARG A 25 -2.74 -2.71 -4.72
C ARG A 25 -1.55 -3.62 -4.42
N VAL A 26 -0.89 -4.14 -5.46
CA VAL A 26 0.24 -5.06 -5.30
C VAL A 26 1.45 -4.35 -4.70
N ALA A 27 1.77 -3.14 -5.14
CA ALA A 27 2.90 -2.37 -4.61
C ALA A 27 2.75 -2.07 -3.12
N VAL A 28 1.56 -1.61 -2.70
CA VAL A 28 1.27 -1.32 -1.28
C VAL A 28 1.27 -2.60 -0.44
N SER A 29 0.66 -3.69 -0.93
CA SER A 29 0.71 -4.98 -0.23
C SER A 29 2.13 -5.50 -0.08
N ALA A 30 2.96 -5.40 -1.12
CA ALA A 30 4.36 -5.83 -1.07
C ALA A 30 5.17 -5.04 -0.02
N PHE A 31 4.95 -3.73 0.05
CA PHE A 31 5.63 -2.85 1.00
C PHE A 31 5.36 -3.22 2.46
N VAL A 32 4.15 -3.70 2.79
CA VAL A 32 3.79 -4.07 4.17
C VAL A 32 4.18 -5.50 4.57
N THR A 33 4.62 -6.35 3.62
CA THR A 33 4.99 -7.74 3.93
C THR A 33 6.05 -7.94 5.02
N PRO A 34 7.04 -7.04 5.24
CA PRO A 34 7.98 -7.18 6.35
C PRO A 34 7.35 -7.06 7.74
N LEU A 35 6.10 -6.60 7.83
CA LEU A 35 5.33 -6.56 9.08
C LEU A 35 4.65 -7.90 9.41
N ASP A 36 4.85 -8.92 8.56
CA ASP A 36 4.26 -10.26 8.68
C ASP A 36 2.72 -10.27 8.82
N PRO A 37 1.98 -9.59 7.92
CA PRO A 37 0.52 -9.56 7.97
C PRO A 37 -0.08 -10.91 7.58
N THR A 38 -1.25 -11.20 8.11
CA THR A 38 -2.10 -12.32 7.68
C THR A 38 -2.65 -12.09 6.26
N LEU A 39 -3.11 -13.17 5.63
CA LEU A 39 -3.75 -13.08 4.31
C LEU A 39 -5.03 -12.25 4.33
N GLU A 40 -5.76 -12.26 5.46
CA GLU A 40 -6.98 -11.47 5.66
C GLU A 40 -6.65 -9.97 5.73
N GLU A 41 -5.65 -9.58 6.52
CA GLU A 41 -5.19 -8.19 6.60
C GLU A 41 -4.69 -7.66 5.25
N ILE A 42 -4.00 -8.51 4.46
CA ILE A 42 -3.61 -8.15 3.08
C ILE A 42 -4.84 -7.99 2.17
N ALA A 43 -5.88 -8.81 2.33
CA ALA A 43 -7.11 -8.69 1.54
C ALA A 43 -7.86 -7.39 1.86
N ASP A 44 -7.97 -7.03 3.14
CA ASP A 44 -8.58 -5.79 3.59
C ASP A 44 -7.78 -4.57 3.09
N LEU A 45 -6.45 -4.61 3.20
CA LEU A 45 -5.57 -3.56 2.67
C LEU A 45 -5.75 -3.37 1.17
N LYS A 46 -5.82 -4.47 0.39
CA LYS A 46 -6.05 -4.40 -1.06
C LYS A 46 -7.39 -3.77 -1.40
N THR A 47 -8.43 -4.07 -0.62
CA THR A 47 -9.76 -3.48 -0.80
C THR A 47 -9.73 -1.98 -0.55
N ALA A 48 -9.19 -1.56 0.59
CA ALA A 48 -9.05 -0.14 0.95
C ALA A 48 -8.22 0.64 -0.07
N VAL A 49 -7.11 0.07 -0.54
CA VAL A 49 -6.28 0.68 -1.61
C VAL A 49 -7.04 0.76 -2.93
N SER A 50 -7.85 -0.25 -3.27
CA SER A 50 -8.68 -0.21 -4.48
C SER A 50 -9.67 0.94 -4.42
N GLU A 51 -10.43 1.05 -3.34
CA GLU A 51 -11.45 2.10 -3.17
C GLU A 51 -10.81 3.49 -3.23
N ALA A 52 -9.65 3.67 -2.59
CA ALA A 52 -8.93 4.93 -2.62
C ALA A 52 -8.44 5.29 -4.03
N VAL A 53 -7.86 4.35 -4.77
CA VAL A 53 -7.30 4.60 -6.11
C VAL A 53 -8.38 4.77 -7.16
N THR A 54 -9.45 3.96 -7.12
CA THR A 54 -10.58 4.07 -8.06
C THR A 54 -11.33 5.40 -7.93
N ASN A 55 -11.33 6.03 -6.75
CA ASN A 55 -12.02 7.31 -6.49
C ASN A 55 -11.17 8.57 -6.77
N CYS A 56 -9.97 8.46 -7.33
CA CYS A 56 -9.07 9.58 -7.66
C CYS A 56 -9.13 9.98 -9.15
#